data_AF-A0A9D2MTV7-F1
#
_entry.id   AF-A0A9D2MTV7-F1
#
_cell.length_a   1.000
_cell.length_b   1.000
_cell.length_c   1.000
_cell.angle_alpha   90.00
_cell.angle_beta   90.00
_cell.angle_gamma   90.00
#
_symmetry.space_group_name_H-M   'P 1'
#
loop_
_entity.id
_entity.type
_entity.pdbx_description
1 polymer ?
#
loop_
_entity_poly.entity_id
_entity_poly.type
_entity_poly.pdbx_seq_one_letter_code
_entity_poly.pdbx_strand_id
1 'polypeptide(L)'
;MEREMLRETMEADRERAARFLEGMKGGRCGNKDAFADCVRGYALARFSLPEEETGQEIAELAARSMARAMGVSVESFKSRDRASGCDYTTSVTDKKLLLILSLTRELGVKLSPGLAPKIKTLAQLADSLWEEMEKTCGETTSP
;
A
#
# COMPACT_ATOMS: atom_id res chain seq x y z
N MET A 1 -10.99 25.41 10.21
CA MET A 1 -9.66 25.04 10.73
C MET A 1 -9.46 23.52 10.78
N GLU A 2 -10.07 22.75 11.68
CA GLU A 2 -9.82 21.27 11.75
C GLU A 2 -10.17 20.51 10.45
N ARG A 3 -11.32 20.82 9.82
CA ARG A 3 -11.73 20.20 8.56
C ARG A 3 -10.85 20.56 7.36
N GLU A 4 -10.16 21.69 7.45
CA GLU A 4 -9.30 22.22 6.39
C GLU A 4 -7.92 21.54 6.47
N MET A 5 -7.33 21.47 7.66
CA MET A 5 -6.11 20.71 7.92
C MET A 5 -6.24 19.23 7.55
N LEU A 6 -7.40 18.62 7.81
CA LEU A 6 -7.66 17.23 7.41
C LEU A 6 -7.67 17.07 5.88
N ARG A 7 -8.28 18.02 5.16
CA ARG A 7 -8.31 18.00 3.68
C ARG A 7 -6.91 18.17 3.11
N GLU A 8 -6.16 19.14 3.60
CA GLU A 8 -4.77 19.40 3.19
C GLU A 8 -3.88 18.17 3.43
N THR A 9 -4.05 17.49 4.58
CA THR A 9 -3.31 16.25 4.86
C THR A 9 -3.67 15.15 3.85
N MET A 10 -4.95 14.95 3.58
CA MET A 10 -5.39 13.94 2.61
C MET A 10 -4.92 14.24 1.18
N GLU A 11 -4.84 15.50 0.82
CA GLU A 11 -4.33 15.94 -0.49
C GLU A 11 -2.82 15.73 -0.58
N ALA A 12 -2.06 16.11 0.44
CA ALA A 12 -0.62 15.86 0.52
C ALA A 12 -0.28 14.36 0.44
N ASP A 13 -1.05 13.51 1.14
CA ASP A 13 -0.89 12.05 1.07
C ASP A 13 -1.19 11.50 -0.34
N ARG A 14 -2.17 12.06 -1.06
CA ARG A 14 -2.47 11.69 -2.45
C ARG A 14 -1.36 12.10 -3.40
N GLU A 15 -0.85 13.32 -3.26
CA GLU A 15 0.28 13.80 -4.07
C GLU A 15 1.53 12.94 -3.83
N ARG A 16 1.81 12.60 -2.56
CA ARG A 16 2.92 11.71 -2.22
C ARG A 16 2.76 10.34 -2.88
N ALA A 17 1.57 9.74 -2.81
CA ALA A 17 1.30 8.47 -3.48
C ALA A 17 1.49 8.57 -5.00
N ALA A 18 1.01 9.65 -5.62
CA ALA A 18 1.17 9.89 -7.06
C ALA A 18 2.65 9.96 -7.47
N ARG A 19 3.50 10.66 -6.72
CA ARG A 19 4.95 10.76 -7.00
C ARG A 19 5.63 9.40 -7.05
N PHE A 20 5.34 8.53 -6.09
CA PHE A 20 5.87 7.16 -6.08
C PHE A 20 5.34 6.31 -7.23
N LEU A 21 4.05 6.46 -7.56
CA LEU A 21 3.45 5.78 -8.71
C LEU A 21 4.08 6.19 -10.04
N GLU A 22 4.33 7.48 -10.24
CA GLU A 22 5.06 7.95 -11.42
C GLU A 22 6.49 7.42 -11.47
N GLY A 23 7.15 7.28 -10.31
CA GLY A 23 8.44 6.61 -10.20
C GLY A 23 8.40 5.19 -10.76
N MET A 24 7.40 4.40 -10.34
CA MET A 24 7.19 3.02 -10.80
C MET A 24 6.89 2.96 -12.30
N LYS A 25 6.02 3.83 -12.82
CA LYS A 25 5.63 3.84 -14.25
C LYS A 25 6.72 4.33 -15.19
N GLY A 26 7.47 5.35 -14.78
CA GLY A 26 8.43 6.03 -15.65
C GLY A 26 9.74 5.27 -15.85
N GLY A 27 9.85 4.02 -15.38
CA GLY A 27 11.12 3.27 -15.36
C GLY A 27 12.21 3.94 -14.51
N ARG A 28 11.84 4.93 -13.67
CA ARG A 28 12.77 5.69 -12.84
C ARG A 28 13.26 4.87 -11.64
N CYS A 29 12.48 3.89 -11.21
CA CYS A 29 12.95 2.87 -10.29
C CYS A 29 13.89 1.94 -11.11
N GLY A 30 15.12 2.40 -11.37
CA GLY A 30 16.07 1.80 -12.33
C GLY A 30 16.61 0.41 -11.94
N ASN A 31 16.13 -0.14 -10.83
CA ASN A 31 16.36 -1.52 -10.40
C ASN A 31 15.23 -1.94 -9.43
N LYS A 32 15.25 -3.22 -9.07
CA LYS A 32 14.26 -3.84 -8.19
C LYS A 32 14.19 -3.23 -6.78
N ASP A 33 15.32 -2.82 -6.22
CA ASP A 33 15.37 -2.23 -4.87
C ASP A 33 14.72 -0.84 -4.86
N ALA A 34 15.06 0.00 -5.84
CA ALA A 34 14.41 1.30 -6.04
C ALA A 34 12.91 1.12 -6.25
N PHE A 35 12.48 0.06 -6.94
CA PHE A 35 11.06 -0.23 -7.15
C PHE A 35 10.37 -0.63 -5.85
N ALA A 36 11.02 -1.44 -5.01
CA ALA A 36 10.52 -1.77 -3.68
C ALA A 36 10.37 -0.53 -2.80
N ASP A 37 11.31 0.41 -2.85
CA ASP A 37 11.21 1.71 -2.17
C ASP A 37 10.03 2.54 -2.71
N CYS A 38 9.84 2.55 -4.04
CA CYS A 38 8.69 3.19 -4.68
C CYS A 38 7.35 2.58 -4.18
N VAL A 39 7.23 1.25 -4.10
CA VAL A 39 6.05 0.55 -3.58
C VAL A 39 5.81 0.86 -2.10
N ARG A 40 6.87 0.88 -1.29
CA ARG A 40 6.78 1.22 0.14
C ARG A 40 6.29 2.64 0.33
N GLY A 41 6.90 3.62 -0.35
CA GLY A 41 6.51 5.02 -0.26
C GLY A 41 5.05 5.23 -0.66
N TYR A 42 4.61 4.58 -1.74
CA TYR A 42 3.21 4.58 -2.15
C TYR A 42 2.28 4.02 -1.05
N ALA A 43 2.63 2.87 -0.47
CA ALA A 43 1.80 2.24 0.55
C ALA A 43 1.65 3.09 1.81
N LEU A 44 2.74 3.69 2.30
CA LEU A 44 2.71 4.58 3.47
C LEU A 44 1.87 5.83 3.19
N ALA A 45 1.99 6.40 2.00
CA ALA A 45 1.16 7.53 1.58
C ALA A 45 -0.33 7.17 1.54
N ARG A 46 -0.70 6.02 0.95
CA ARG A 46 -2.10 5.55 0.91
C ARG A 46 -2.66 5.20 2.28
N PHE A 47 -1.80 4.87 3.23
CA PHE A 47 -2.15 4.60 4.62
C PHE A 47 -2.07 5.84 5.52
N SER A 48 -1.74 7.02 4.98
CA SER A 48 -1.54 8.25 5.75
C SER A 48 -0.55 8.04 6.90
N LEU A 49 0.52 7.30 6.63
CA LEU A 49 1.62 7.04 7.55
C LEU A 49 2.83 7.90 7.21
N PRO A 50 3.69 8.19 8.20
CA PRO A 50 4.93 8.92 7.99
C PRO A 50 5.96 8.07 7.25
N GLU A 51 6.94 8.71 6.60
CA GLU A 51 7.91 8.03 5.72
C GLU A 51 8.92 7.17 6.50
N GLU A 52 9.21 7.56 7.75
CA GLU A 52 10.07 6.87 8.69
C GLU A 52 9.47 5.58 9.28
N GLU A 53 8.22 5.23 8.93
CA GLU A 53 7.52 4.05 9.44
C GLU A 53 8.21 2.73 9.03
N THR A 54 8.78 2.01 9.99
CA THR A 54 9.61 0.82 9.73
C THR A 54 8.83 -0.47 9.43
N GLY A 55 7.53 -0.50 9.66
CA GLY A 55 6.69 -1.68 9.43
C GLY A 55 6.76 -2.22 8.00
N GLN A 56 6.83 -3.55 7.86
CA GLN A 56 6.90 -4.24 6.57
C GLN A 56 5.64 -5.06 6.26
N GLU A 57 4.92 -5.52 7.28
CA GLU A 57 3.67 -6.24 7.08
C GLU A 57 2.54 -5.28 6.73
N ILE A 58 1.86 -5.53 5.62
CA ILE A 58 0.79 -4.67 5.11
C ILE A 58 -0.37 -4.60 6.12
N ALA A 59 -0.68 -5.73 6.77
CA ALA A 59 -1.72 -5.80 7.79
C ALA A 59 -1.38 -4.96 9.02
N GLU A 60 -0.11 -4.96 9.45
CA GLU A 60 0.33 -4.15 10.56
C GLU A 60 0.27 -2.65 10.22
N LEU A 61 0.75 -2.26 9.05
CA LEU A 61 0.68 -0.88 8.56
C LEU A 61 -0.77 -0.41 8.45
N ALA A 62 -1.67 -1.25 7.93
CA ALA A 62 -3.10 -0.96 7.88
C ALA A 62 -3.71 -0.76 9.28
N ALA A 63 -3.32 -1.59 10.27
CA ALA A 63 -3.73 -1.41 11.65
C ALA A 63 -3.20 -0.12 12.27
N ARG A 64 -1.93 0.24 12.01
CA ARG A 64 -1.33 1.51 12.44
C ARG A 64 -2.05 2.72 11.84
N SER A 65 -2.38 2.65 10.54
CA SER A 65 -3.20 3.65 9.84
C SER A 65 -4.56 3.85 10.50
N MET A 66 -5.25 2.76 10.84
CA MET A 66 -6.55 2.80 11.53
C MET A 66 -6.42 3.41 12.93
N ALA A 67 -5.44 2.96 13.72
CA ALA A 67 -5.19 3.48 15.07
C ALA A 67 -4.91 4.99 15.04
N ARG A 68 -4.07 5.45 14.10
CA ARG A 68 -3.78 6.87 13.87
C ARG A 68 -5.04 7.66 13.52
N ALA A 69 -5.85 7.15 12.59
CA ALA A 69 -7.10 7.81 12.19
C ALA A 69 -8.11 7.93 13.34
N MET A 70 -8.07 7.00 14.30
CA MET A 70 -8.93 6.99 15.49
C MET A 70 -8.33 7.74 16.69
N GLY A 71 -7.09 8.24 16.60
CA GLY A 71 -6.39 8.89 17.71
C GLY A 71 -6.11 7.96 18.90
N VAL A 72 -5.94 6.65 18.65
CA VAL A 72 -5.66 5.64 19.69
C VAL A 72 -4.32 4.94 19.45
N SER A 73 -3.78 4.28 20.49
CA SER A 73 -2.61 3.42 20.31
C SER A 73 -2.95 2.15 19.53
N VAL A 74 -1.97 1.56 18.86
CA VAL A 74 -2.13 0.30 18.11
C VAL A 74 -2.55 -0.84 19.03
N GLU A 75 -2.04 -0.87 20.26
CA GLU A 75 -2.43 -1.87 21.27
C GLU A 75 -3.90 -1.68 21.69
N SER A 76 -4.34 -0.43 21.90
CA SER A 76 -5.75 -0.13 22.19
C SER A 76 -6.64 -0.47 21.00
N PHE A 77 -6.17 -0.24 19.78
CA PHE A 77 -6.87 -0.65 18.56
C PHE A 77 -7.05 -2.17 18.48
N LYS A 78 -5.96 -2.94 18.67
CA LYS A 78 -5.98 -4.42 18.66
C LYS A 78 -6.82 -5.01 19.80
N SER A 79 -6.82 -4.40 20.97
CA SER A 79 -7.62 -4.88 22.11
C SER A 79 -9.12 -4.58 21.94
N ARG A 80 -9.48 -3.43 21.36
CA ARG A 80 -10.85 -3.09 20.99
C ARG A 80 -11.43 -4.02 19.93
N ASP A 81 -10.62 -4.41 18.94
CA ASP A 81 -11.02 -5.41 17.93
C ASP A 81 -11.45 -6.72 18.58
N ARG A 82 -10.63 -7.25 19.50
CA ARG A 82 -10.95 -8.48 20.24
C ARG A 82 -12.15 -8.37 21.18
N ALA A 83 -12.33 -7.22 21.83
CA ALA A 83 -13.34 -7.06 22.88
C ALA A 83 -14.75 -6.75 22.35
N SER A 84 -14.87 -6.17 21.15
CA SER A 84 -16.15 -5.65 20.64
C SER A 84 -16.86 -6.56 19.64
N GLY A 85 -16.23 -7.67 19.19
CA GLY A 85 -16.78 -8.52 18.11
C GLY A 85 -16.97 -7.76 16.79
N CYS A 86 -16.32 -6.61 16.67
CA CYS A 86 -16.45 -5.68 15.56
C CYS A 86 -15.39 -6.04 14.51
N ASP A 87 -15.76 -6.04 13.24
CA ASP A 87 -15.00 -6.53 12.09
C ASP A 87 -13.76 -5.67 11.72
N TYR A 88 -12.90 -5.28 12.68
CA TYR A 88 -11.70 -4.50 12.35
C TYR A 88 -10.62 -5.36 11.70
N THR A 89 -10.57 -6.66 12.00
CA THR A 89 -9.80 -7.63 11.21
C THR A 89 -10.24 -7.62 9.73
N THR A 90 -11.54 -7.50 9.45
CA THR A 90 -12.08 -7.33 8.10
C THR A 90 -11.64 -5.99 7.50
N SER A 91 -11.71 -4.90 8.27
CA SER A 91 -11.25 -3.56 7.80
C SER A 91 -9.75 -3.50 7.46
N VAL A 92 -8.90 -4.20 8.23
CA VAL A 92 -7.46 -4.35 7.95
C VAL A 92 -7.25 -5.15 6.67
N THR A 93 -8.01 -6.23 6.50
CA THR A 93 -7.97 -7.08 5.30
C THR A 93 -8.43 -6.32 4.06
N ASP A 94 -9.51 -5.55 4.17
CA ASP A 94 -10.05 -4.73 3.09
C ASP A 94 -9.06 -3.62 2.70
N LYS A 95 -8.45 -2.92 3.66
CA LYS A 95 -7.42 -1.91 3.36
C LYS A 95 -6.23 -2.52 2.61
N LYS A 96 -5.77 -3.71 3.03
CA LYS A 96 -4.73 -4.45 2.31
C LYS A 96 -5.16 -4.77 0.88
N LEU A 97 -6.35 -5.33 0.71
CA LEU A 97 -6.86 -5.70 -0.62
C LEU A 97 -7.02 -4.47 -1.52
N LEU A 98 -7.57 -3.38 -1.00
CA LEU A 98 -7.71 -2.11 -1.71
C LEU A 98 -6.37 -1.50 -2.10
N LEU A 99 -5.33 -1.62 -1.26
CA LEU A 99 -3.97 -1.21 -1.61
C LEU A 99 -3.46 -1.99 -2.82
N ILE A 100 -3.54 -3.34 -2.75
CA ILE A 100 -3.08 -4.23 -3.83
C ILE A 100 -3.85 -3.94 -5.12
N LEU A 101 -5.19 -3.87 -5.06
CA LEU A 101 -6.04 -3.58 -6.22
C LEU A 101 -5.78 -2.19 -6.82
N SER A 102 -5.46 -1.19 -5.99
CA SER A 102 -5.12 0.14 -6.48
C SER A 102 -3.82 0.10 -7.27
N LEU A 103 -2.77 -0.52 -6.71
CA LEU A 103 -1.47 -0.65 -7.37
C LEU A 103 -1.55 -1.44 -8.68
N THR A 104 -2.22 -2.59 -8.69
CA THR A 104 -2.34 -3.41 -9.90
C THR A 104 -3.11 -2.67 -11.00
N ARG A 105 -4.21 -2.00 -10.65
CA ARG A 105 -4.98 -1.17 -11.60
C ARG A 105 -4.13 -0.03 -12.14
N GLU A 106 -3.41 0.67 -11.27
CA GLU A 106 -2.65 1.85 -11.65
C GLU A 106 -1.42 1.51 -12.49
N LEU A 107 -0.74 0.40 -12.20
CA LEU A 107 0.40 -0.10 -12.96
C LEU A 107 0.01 -0.89 -14.22
N GLY A 108 -1.28 -1.22 -14.39
CA GLY A 108 -1.75 -1.99 -15.54
C GLY A 108 -1.38 -3.48 -15.49
N VAL A 109 -0.99 -4.00 -14.33
CA VAL A 109 -0.60 -5.40 -14.15
C VAL A 109 -1.73 -6.22 -13.52
N LYS A 110 -1.70 -7.54 -13.69
CA LYS A 110 -2.69 -8.45 -13.11
C LYS A 110 -2.01 -9.48 -12.21
N LEU A 111 -2.20 -9.33 -10.90
CA LEU A 111 -1.85 -10.39 -9.96
C LEU A 111 -2.93 -11.48 -9.98
N SER A 112 -2.52 -12.74 -9.95
CA SER A 112 -3.49 -13.84 -9.89
C SER A 112 -4.36 -13.73 -8.62
N PRO A 113 -5.67 -14.06 -8.69
CA PRO A 113 -6.59 -13.90 -7.55
C PRO A 113 -6.14 -14.66 -6.29
N GLY A 114 -5.44 -15.79 -6.46
CA GLY A 114 -4.91 -16.58 -5.35
C GLY A 114 -3.61 -16.05 -4.72
N LEU A 115 -2.98 -15.04 -5.33
CA LEU A 115 -1.71 -14.47 -4.86
C LEU A 115 -1.94 -13.29 -3.90
N ALA A 116 -2.93 -12.43 -4.15
CA ALA A 116 -3.20 -11.25 -3.31
C ALA A 116 -3.42 -11.58 -1.81
N PRO A 117 -4.12 -12.66 -1.43
CA PRO A 117 -4.22 -13.06 -0.03
C PRO A 117 -2.88 -13.48 0.59
N LYS A 118 -2.00 -14.09 -0.22
CA LYS A 118 -0.70 -14.64 0.21
C LYS A 118 0.37 -13.57 0.40
N ILE A 119 0.27 -12.44 -0.28
CA ILE A 119 1.16 -11.28 -0.11
C ILE A 119 0.95 -10.72 1.30
N LYS A 120 1.95 -10.81 2.18
CA LYS A 120 1.88 -10.31 3.56
C LYS A 120 2.70 -9.04 3.76
N THR A 121 3.82 -8.93 3.04
CA THR A 121 4.78 -7.84 3.22
C THR A 121 4.84 -6.92 1.99
N LEU A 122 5.33 -5.70 2.19
CA LEU A 122 5.61 -4.77 1.10
C LEU A 122 6.67 -5.31 0.14
N ALA A 123 7.68 -6.03 0.64
CA ALA A 123 8.67 -6.71 -0.19
C ALA A 123 8.03 -7.74 -1.13
N GLN A 124 7.14 -8.61 -0.61
CA GLN A 124 6.43 -9.59 -1.44
C GLN A 124 5.52 -8.93 -2.48
N LEU A 125 4.91 -7.80 -2.12
CA LEU A 125 4.11 -7.02 -3.07
C LEU A 125 4.99 -6.44 -4.17
N ALA A 126 6.13 -5.84 -3.82
CA ALA A 126 7.07 -5.28 -4.77
C ALA A 126 7.63 -6.36 -5.71
N ASP A 127 8.03 -7.51 -5.18
CA ASP A 127 8.48 -8.66 -5.97
C ASP A 127 7.42 -9.09 -6.99
N SER A 128 6.18 -9.26 -6.54
CA SER A 128 5.08 -9.72 -7.39
C SER A 128 4.75 -8.71 -8.49
N LEU A 129 4.77 -7.41 -8.17
CA LEU A 129 4.49 -6.35 -9.14
C LEU A 129 5.62 -6.22 -10.16
N TRP A 130 6.87 -6.29 -9.71
CA TRP A 130 8.05 -6.25 -10.58
C TRP A 130 8.04 -7.39 -11.60
N GLU A 131 7.79 -8.62 -11.15
CA GLU A 131 7.71 -9.80 -12.01
C GLU A 131 6.62 -9.66 -13.09
N GLU A 132 5.45 -9.13 -12.75
CA GLU A 132 4.38 -8.91 -13.74
C GLU A 132 4.69 -7.77 -14.71
N MET A 133 5.37 -6.71 -14.26
CA MET A 133 5.81 -5.63 -15.13
C MET A 133 6.84 -6.10 -16.16
N GLU A 134 7.82 -6.90 -15.74
CA GLU A 134 8.83 -7.48 -16.64
C GLU A 134 8.20 -8.38 -17.71
N LYS A 135 7.20 -9.20 -17.35
CA LYS A 135 6.45 -10.01 -18.32
C LYS A 135 5.71 -9.16 -19.33
N THR A 136 5.04 -8.12 -18.86
CA THR A 136 4.22 -7.22 -19.71
C THR A 136 5.10 -6.41 -20.67
N CYS A 137 6.34 -6.08 -20.31
CA CYS A 137 7.31 -5.45 -21.21
C CYS A 137 7.97 -6.43 -22.20
N GLY A 138 8.04 -7.71 -21.88
CA GLY A 138 8.61 -8.75 -22.76
C GLY A 138 7.68 -9.24 -23.88
N GLU A 139 6.36 -9.03 -23.78
CA GLU A 139 5.38 -9.53 -24.74
C GLU A 139 5.20 -8.65 -26.00
N THR A 140 5.89 -7.52 -26.13
CA THR A 140 5.81 -6.62 -27.30
C THR A 140 6.68 -7.02 -28.51
N THR A 141 7.29 -8.20 -28.53
CA THR A 141 8.04 -8.70 -29.69
C THR A 141 7.68 -10.15 -30.01
N SER A 142 6.63 -10.34 -30.81
CA SER A 142 6.54 -11.47 -31.74
C SER A 142 5.66 -11.08 -32.92
N PRO A 143 6.22 -10.93 -34.15
CA PRO A 143 5.44 -10.82 -35.38
C PRO A 143 4.80 -12.15 -35.81
#